data_AF-A0A256C4Y1-F1
#
_entry.id   AF-A0A256C4Y1-F1
#
_cell.length_a   1.000
_cell.length_b   1.000
_cell.length_c   1.000
_cell.angle_alpha   90.00
_cell.angle_beta   90.00
_cell.angle_gamma   90.00
#
_symmetry.space_group_name_H-M   'P 1'
#
loop_
_entity.id
_entity.type
_entity.pdbx_description
1 polymer ?
#
loop_
_entity_poly.entity_id
_entity_poly.type
_entity_poly.pdbx_seq_one_letter_code
_entity_poly.pdbx_strand_id
1 'polypeptide(L)'
;MDQLQILQPFSDWVSDVLVDIPDETVAYVFNIYEENDAYLVDITGTSTFDASSEDWTDDINWDSGNEMFIIPKENFEGEWEEIHDAIAEALEALIDADGELADALCDSDAVAVGFIDGELEIIWQEE
;
A
#
# COMPACT_ATOMS: atom_id res chain seq x y z
N MET A 1 10.84 13.55 7.70
CA MET A 1 9.42 13.48 8.13
C MET A 1 9.34 12.46 9.25
N ASP A 2 8.67 12.73 10.38
CA ASP A 2 8.45 11.69 11.40
C ASP A 2 7.28 10.79 10.97
N GLN A 3 7.30 9.49 11.32
CA GLN A 3 6.26 8.48 11.04
C GLN A 3 4.81 9.01 11.20
N LEU A 4 4.54 9.71 12.31
CA LEU A 4 3.22 10.27 12.61
C LEU A 4 2.74 11.36 11.63
N GLN A 5 3.65 11.95 10.85
CA GLN A 5 3.32 13.00 9.90
C GLN A 5 2.82 12.43 8.56
N ILE A 6 3.11 11.16 8.24
CA ILE A 6 2.65 10.48 7.01
C ILE A 6 1.31 9.79 7.26
N LEU A 7 1.12 9.18 8.43
CA LEU A 7 -0.03 8.30 8.71
C LEU A 7 -1.39 8.94 8.39
N GLN A 8 -1.65 10.17 8.85
CA GLN A 8 -2.96 10.79 8.63
C GLN A 8 -3.19 11.13 7.14
N PRO A 9 -2.30 11.87 6.44
CA PRO A 9 -2.43 12.07 4.99
C PRO A 9 -2.53 10.76 4.19
N PHE A 10 -1.79 9.73 4.60
CA PHE A 10 -1.83 8.42 3.97
C PHE A 10 -3.18 7.74 4.17
N SER A 11 -3.69 7.69 5.40
CA SER A 11 -5.01 7.10 5.70
C SER A 11 -6.14 7.83 4.99
N ASP A 12 -6.08 9.16 4.93
CA ASP A 12 -7.07 9.97 4.20
C ASP A 12 -7.04 9.62 2.70
N TRP A 13 -5.85 9.50 2.11
CA TRP A 13 -5.69 9.09 0.71
C TRP A 13 -6.20 7.67 0.45
N VAL A 14 -5.84 6.69 1.30
CA VAL A 14 -6.36 5.31 1.18
C VAL A 14 -7.88 5.33 1.19
N SER A 15 -8.49 6.12 2.09
CA SER A 15 -9.94 6.22 2.19
C SER A 15 -10.59 6.83 0.95
N ASP A 16 -9.91 7.74 0.26
CA ASP A 16 -10.42 8.38 -0.94
C ASP A 16 -10.32 7.44 -2.17
N VAL A 17 -9.25 6.64 -2.27
CA VAL A 17 -9.03 5.78 -3.44
C VAL A 17 -9.65 4.40 -3.32
N LEU A 18 -9.85 3.86 -2.11
CA LEU A 18 -10.39 2.51 -1.89
C LEU A 18 -11.91 2.45 -2.13
N VAL A 19 -12.32 2.68 -3.37
CA VAL A 19 -13.72 2.78 -3.81
C VAL A 19 -13.98 1.89 -5.04
N ASP A 20 -15.23 1.44 -5.18
CA ASP A 20 -15.69 0.62 -6.31
C ASP A 20 -14.85 -0.66 -6.55
N ILE A 21 -14.41 -1.32 -5.47
CA ILE A 21 -13.61 -2.55 -5.53
C ILE A 21 -14.44 -3.73 -6.07
N PRO A 22 -13.96 -4.48 -7.08
CA PRO A 22 -14.59 -5.71 -7.54
C PRO A 22 -14.68 -6.77 -6.43
N ASP A 23 -15.79 -7.49 -6.34
CA ASP A 23 -16.00 -8.60 -5.37
C ASP A 23 -14.96 -9.73 -5.49
N GLU A 24 -14.29 -9.83 -6.65
CA GLU A 24 -13.25 -10.83 -6.93
C GLU A 24 -11.85 -10.38 -6.49
N THR A 25 -11.71 -9.19 -5.89
CA THR A 25 -10.44 -8.70 -5.33
C THR A 25 -10.17 -9.37 -4.00
N VAL A 26 -9.04 -10.06 -3.92
CA VAL A 26 -8.67 -10.88 -2.76
C VAL A 26 -7.36 -10.45 -2.11
N ALA A 27 -6.59 -9.55 -2.70
CA ALA A 27 -5.44 -8.95 -2.02
C ALA A 27 -5.15 -7.56 -2.56
N TYR A 28 -4.46 -6.76 -1.74
CA TYR A 28 -4.02 -5.41 -2.09
C TYR A 28 -2.50 -5.30 -2.04
N VAL A 29 -1.92 -4.61 -3.01
CA VAL A 29 -0.50 -4.26 -3.05
C VAL A 29 -0.36 -2.75 -3.10
N PHE A 30 0.40 -2.19 -2.15
CA PHE A 30 0.81 -0.80 -2.15
C PHE A 30 2.16 -0.69 -2.88
N ASN A 31 2.15 -0.28 -4.15
CA ASN A 31 3.37 -0.22 -4.95
C ASN A 31 4.05 1.14 -4.80
N ILE A 32 5.34 1.12 -4.50
CA ILE A 32 6.17 2.32 -4.32
C ILE A 32 7.04 2.51 -5.55
N TYR A 33 7.01 3.74 -6.07
CA TYR A 33 7.84 4.20 -7.18
C TYR A 33 8.72 5.36 -6.74
N GLU A 34 9.96 5.38 -7.23
CA GLU A 34 10.85 6.50 -7.06
C GLU A 34 10.92 7.34 -8.33
N GLU A 35 10.60 8.62 -8.19
CA GLU A 35 10.79 9.63 -9.21
C GLU A 35 11.93 10.59 -8.83
N ASN A 36 12.25 11.54 -9.71
CA ASN A 36 13.38 12.45 -9.49
C ASN A 36 13.24 13.31 -8.22
N ASP A 37 12.02 13.75 -7.89
CA ASP A 37 11.72 14.71 -6.82
C ASP A 37 10.69 14.21 -5.79
N ALA A 38 10.17 13.00 -5.97
CA ALA A 38 9.17 12.41 -5.08
C ALA A 38 9.26 10.88 -5.05
N TYR A 39 8.65 10.28 -4.04
CA TYR A 39 8.17 8.91 -4.07
C TYR A 39 6.66 8.92 -4.32
N LEU A 40 6.18 7.97 -5.10
CA LEU A 40 4.78 7.81 -5.45
C LEU A 40 4.30 6.45 -4.94
N VAL A 41 3.08 6.40 -4.42
CA VAL A 41 2.43 5.14 -4.03
C VAL A 41 1.10 5.01 -4.76
N ASP A 42 0.86 3.85 -5.34
CA ASP A 42 -0.47 3.44 -5.83
C ASP A 42 -0.95 2.20 -5.06
N ILE A 43 -2.19 1.79 -5.32
CA ILE A 43 -2.74 0.54 -4.80
C ILE A 43 -3.23 -0.27 -5.99
N THR A 44 -2.82 -1.53 -6.07
CA THR A 44 -3.42 -2.52 -6.96
C THR A 44 -4.18 -3.56 -6.16
N GLY A 45 -5.34 -3.95 -6.68
CA GLY A 45 -6.13 -5.08 -6.21
C GLY A 45 -5.89 -6.28 -7.13
N THR A 46 -5.75 -7.46 -6.56
CA THR A 46 -5.51 -8.69 -7.32
C THR A 46 -6.66 -9.68 -7.15
N SER A 47 -6.87 -10.49 -8.18
CA SER A 47 -7.88 -11.56 -8.17
C SER A 47 -7.36 -12.89 -7.64
N THR A 48 -6.07 -12.96 -7.33
CA THR A 48 -5.40 -14.13 -6.76
C THR A 48 -4.45 -13.71 -5.65
N PHE A 49 -4.15 -14.65 -4.75
CA PHE A 49 -3.12 -14.52 -3.72
C PHE A 49 -2.41 -15.87 -3.53
N ASP A 50 -1.08 -15.84 -3.44
CA ASP A 50 -0.23 -16.98 -3.09
C ASP A 50 0.96 -16.51 -2.25
N ALA A 51 0.91 -16.76 -0.94
CA ALA A 51 2.00 -16.39 -0.02
C ALA A 51 3.36 -17.05 -0.34
N SER A 52 3.40 -18.05 -1.23
CA SER A 52 4.62 -18.75 -1.64
C SER A 52 5.24 -18.22 -2.94
N SER A 53 4.59 -17.30 -3.65
CA SER A 53 5.07 -16.75 -4.93
C SER A 53 4.54 -15.33 -5.16
N GLU A 54 5.39 -14.38 -5.56
CA GLU A 54 4.94 -13.00 -5.86
C GLU A 54 4.17 -12.89 -7.19
N ASP A 55 4.03 -13.97 -7.97
CA ASP A 55 3.34 -13.99 -9.27
C ASP A 55 1.87 -13.53 -9.17
N TRP A 56 1.23 -13.63 -8.01
CA TRP A 56 -0.16 -13.17 -7.81
C TRP A 56 -0.31 -11.65 -8.01
N THR A 57 0.78 -10.90 -7.86
CA THR A 57 0.80 -9.44 -8.08
C THR A 57 0.58 -9.06 -9.55
N ASP A 58 0.72 -9.99 -10.49
CA ASP A 58 0.43 -9.79 -11.91
C ASP A 58 -1.08 -9.92 -12.26
N ASP A 59 -1.88 -10.59 -11.42
CA ASP A 59 -3.32 -10.84 -11.65
C ASP A 59 -4.21 -9.66 -11.20
N ILE A 60 -3.83 -8.45 -11.61
CA ILE A 60 -4.47 -7.18 -11.24
C ILE A 60 -5.87 -7.08 -11.85
N ASN A 61 -6.87 -6.82 -11.00
CA ASN A 61 -8.27 -6.62 -11.39
C ASN A 61 -8.82 -5.23 -11.02
N TRP A 62 -8.07 -4.46 -10.21
CA TRP A 62 -8.41 -3.13 -9.75
C TRP A 62 -7.13 -2.31 -9.50
N ASP A 63 -7.20 -1.00 -9.66
CA ASP A 63 -6.11 -0.07 -9.35
C ASP A 63 -6.65 1.29 -8.90
N SER A 64 -5.88 2.00 -8.06
CA SER A 64 -6.19 3.35 -7.59
C SER A 64 -6.16 4.42 -8.71
N GLY A 65 -5.90 4.03 -9.96
CA GLY A 65 -5.89 4.92 -11.11
C GLY A 65 -4.74 5.91 -11.08
N ASN A 66 -5.05 7.16 -11.43
CA ASN A 66 -4.05 8.24 -11.46
C ASN A 66 -3.92 8.96 -10.10
N GLU A 67 -4.66 8.55 -9.08
CA GLU A 67 -4.64 9.17 -7.75
C GLU A 67 -3.58 8.53 -6.87
N MET A 68 -2.32 8.93 -7.09
CA MET A 68 -1.19 8.43 -6.31
C MET A 68 -0.99 9.23 -5.02
N PHE A 69 -0.52 8.58 -3.97
CA PHE A 69 0.04 9.25 -2.81
C PHE A 69 1.42 9.80 -3.15
N ILE A 70 1.64 11.10 -2.96
CA ILE A 70 2.89 11.76 -3.36
C ILE A 70 3.65 12.19 -2.11
N ILE A 71 4.90 11.73 -2.01
CA ILE A 71 5.81 12.07 -0.91
C ILE A 71 6.99 12.83 -1.51
N PRO A 72 7.00 14.17 -1.45
CA PRO A 72 8.11 14.95 -1.97
C PRO A 72 9.41 14.63 -1.23
N LYS A 73 10.50 14.38 -1.98
CA LYS A 73 11.83 14.12 -1.41
C LYS A 73 12.38 15.30 -0.61
N GLU A 74 11.91 16.52 -0.88
CA GLU A 74 12.26 17.68 -0.03
C GLU A 74 11.79 17.53 1.43
N ASN A 75 10.78 16.68 1.67
CA ASN A 75 10.27 16.40 3.00
C ASN A 75 10.79 15.07 3.58
N PHE A 76 11.54 14.30 2.79
CA PHE A 76 12.03 12.97 3.12
C PHE A 76 13.53 12.87 2.79
N GLU A 77 14.37 12.92 3.82
CA GLU A 77 15.84 12.90 3.66
C GLU A 77 16.41 11.48 3.49
N GLY A 78 15.55 10.46 3.39
CA GLY A 78 15.94 9.06 3.32
C GLY A 78 15.98 8.46 1.91
N GLU A 79 16.66 7.32 1.82
CA GLU A 79 16.75 6.50 0.60
C GLU A 79 15.50 5.61 0.43
N TRP A 80 15.43 4.84 -0.66
CA TRP A 80 14.27 4.01 -0.99
C TRP A 80 13.89 2.98 0.10
N GLU A 81 14.86 2.48 0.86
CA GLU A 81 14.60 1.56 1.99
C GLU A 81 13.79 2.24 3.09
N GLU A 82 14.14 3.51 3.39
CA GLU A 82 13.47 4.25 4.46
C GLU A 82 12.04 4.63 4.06
N ILE A 83 11.76 4.86 2.77
CA ILE A 83 10.38 5.13 2.34
C ILE A 83 9.52 3.87 2.36
N HIS A 84 10.12 2.72 2.05
CA HIS A 84 9.46 1.43 2.18
C HIS A 84 9.03 1.20 3.63
N ASP A 85 9.97 1.31 4.57
CA ASP A 85 9.71 1.19 6.01
C ASP A 85 8.63 2.18 6.47
N ALA A 86 8.70 3.45 6.02
CA ALA A 86 7.72 4.46 6.41
C ALA A 86 6.29 4.15 5.91
N ILE A 87 6.14 3.53 4.75
CA ILE A 87 4.82 3.13 4.22
C ILE A 87 4.35 1.83 4.86
N ALA A 88 5.24 0.86 5.06
CA ALA A 88 4.95 -0.36 5.81
C ALA A 88 4.41 -0.02 7.21
N GLU A 89 5.12 0.81 7.97
CA GLU A 89 4.71 1.23 9.31
C GLU A 89 3.41 2.05 9.31
N ALA A 90 3.18 2.90 8.29
CA ALA A 90 1.93 3.63 8.16
C ALA A 90 0.75 2.69 7.88
N LEU A 91 0.97 1.64 7.09
CA LEU A 91 -0.04 0.64 6.77
C LEU A 91 -0.33 -0.27 7.97
N GLU A 92 0.71 -0.71 8.69
CA GLU A 92 0.58 -1.41 9.98
C GLU A 92 -0.25 -0.59 10.97
N ALA A 93 0.08 0.69 11.15
CA ALA A 93 -0.64 1.57 12.08
C ALA A 93 -2.10 1.82 11.66
N LEU A 94 -2.38 1.84 10.35
CA LEU A 94 -3.73 1.96 9.80
C LEU A 94 -4.56 0.71 10.09
N ILE A 95 -3.97 -0.48 9.92
CA ILE A 95 -4.62 -1.77 10.22
C ILE A 95 -4.84 -1.92 11.73
N ASP A 96 -3.83 -1.60 12.55
CA ASP A 96 -3.89 -1.67 14.02
C ASP A 96 -4.90 -0.70 14.65
N ALA A 97 -5.29 0.36 13.94
CA ALA A 97 -6.25 1.35 14.43
C ALA A 97 -7.69 0.81 14.56
N ASP A 98 -7.99 -0.39 13.99
CA ASP A 98 -9.24 -1.14 14.17
C ASP A 98 -10.50 -0.31 13.83
N GLY A 99 -10.57 0.16 12.58
CA GLY A 99 -11.66 0.99 12.05
C GLY A 99 -12.09 0.61 10.63
N GLU A 100 -13.05 1.35 10.05
CA GLU A 100 -13.69 1.00 8.76
C GLU A 100 -12.69 0.78 7.61
N LEU A 101 -11.57 1.51 7.59
CA LEU A 101 -10.52 1.31 6.60
C LEU A 101 -9.71 0.03 6.83
N ALA A 102 -9.40 -0.28 8.09
CA ALA A 102 -8.74 -1.53 8.45
C ALA A 102 -9.65 -2.71 8.10
N ASP A 103 -10.95 -2.62 8.45
CA ASP A 103 -11.94 -3.63 8.08
C ASP A 103 -12.00 -3.84 6.57
N ALA A 104 -11.98 -2.77 5.76
CA ALA A 104 -12.05 -2.86 4.30
C ALA A 104 -10.80 -3.52 3.69
N LEU A 105 -9.61 -3.27 4.25
CA LEU A 105 -8.38 -3.91 3.81
C LEU A 105 -8.27 -5.36 4.30
N CYS A 106 -8.68 -5.64 5.54
CA CYS A 106 -8.61 -6.94 6.18
C CYS A 106 -9.80 -7.88 5.85
N ASP A 107 -10.76 -7.44 5.02
CA ASP A 107 -11.75 -8.32 4.38
C ASP A 107 -11.19 -9.01 3.11
N SER A 108 -9.87 -8.91 2.89
CA SER A 108 -9.12 -9.60 1.83
C SER A 108 -8.33 -10.79 2.39
N ASP A 109 -7.62 -11.53 1.54
CA ASP A 109 -6.69 -12.59 1.94
C ASP A 109 -5.33 -12.01 2.38
N ALA A 110 -4.90 -10.88 1.80
CA ALA A 110 -3.62 -10.25 2.11
C ALA A 110 -3.51 -8.76 1.74
N VAL A 111 -2.68 -8.06 2.51
CA VAL A 111 -2.24 -6.69 2.24
C VAL A 111 -0.72 -6.66 2.24
N ALA A 112 -0.14 -6.15 1.16
CA ALA A 112 1.30 -6.07 0.97
C ALA A 112 1.76 -4.68 0.55
N VAL A 113 3.04 -4.39 0.75
CA VAL A 113 3.74 -3.21 0.25
C VAL A 113 4.98 -3.67 -0.49
N GLY A 114 5.33 -2.99 -1.58
CA GLY A 114 6.52 -3.35 -2.35
C GLY A 114 7.07 -2.20 -3.16
N PHE A 115 8.38 -2.14 -3.27
CA PHE A 115 9.04 -1.23 -4.20
C PHE A 115 9.16 -1.91 -5.57
N ILE A 116 9.00 -1.19 -6.68
CA ILE A 116 8.96 -1.80 -8.03
C ILE A 116 10.24 -2.59 -8.40
N ASP A 117 11.38 -2.20 -7.83
CA ASP A 117 12.68 -2.87 -7.96
C ASP A 117 13.11 -3.63 -6.68
N GLY A 118 12.21 -3.75 -5.70
CA GLY A 118 12.47 -4.32 -4.37
C GLY A 118 11.76 -5.65 -4.11
N GLU A 119 11.78 -6.08 -2.85
CA GLU A 119 11.03 -7.24 -2.38
C GLU A 119 9.61 -6.82 -1.95
N LEU A 120 8.64 -7.71 -2.09
CA LEU A 120 7.29 -7.54 -1.56
C LEU A 120 7.24 -7.93 -0.07
N GLU A 121 6.74 -7.04 0.77
CA GLU A 121 6.49 -7.29 2.19
C GLU A 121 5.00 -7.46 2.46
N ILE A 122 4.62 -8.57 3.09
CA ILE A 122 3.25 -8.82 3.53
C ILE A 122 3.05 -8.17 4.91
N ILE A 123 2.17 -7.19 4.98
CA ILE A 123 1.85 -6.43 6.21
C ILE A 123 0.74 -7.12 6.98
N TRP A 124 -0.23 -7.70 6.27
CA TRP A 124 -1.33 -8.45 6.88
C TRP A 124 -1.72 -9.62 5.98
N GLN A 125 -2.13 -10.74 6.59
CA GLN A 125 -2.71 -11.89 5.90
C GLN A 125 -3.81 -12.51 6.78
N GLU A 126 -4.84 -13.07 6.14
CA GLU A 126 -5.82 -13.91 6.83
C GLU A 126 -5.14 -15.18 7.39
N GLU A 127 -5.55 -15.62 8.59
CA GLU A 127 -5.02 -16.83 9.26
C GLU A 127 -5.58 -18.16 8.72
#